data_AF-A0A7J5A9I8-F1
#
_entry.id   AF-A0A7J5A9I8-F1
#
_cell.length_a   1.000
_cell.length_b   1.000
_cell.length_c   1.000
_cell.angle_alpha   90.00
_cell.angle_beta   90.00
_cell.angle_gamma   90.00
#
_symmetry.space_group_name_H-M   'P 1'
#
loop_
_entity.id
_entity.type
_entity.pdbx_description
1 polymer ?
#
loop_
_entity_poly.entity_id
_entity_poly.type
_entity_poly.pdbx_seq_one_letter_code
_entity_poly.pdbx_strand_id
1 'polypeptide(L)'
;MRKTKSYILLLIIILTFSCRKESKTEIKKNIDLDLKKTTELISQILIDKNDSYLSSSCISENQKAFTSSDFLYYGEKANKYLNIKDSLHFKTQEKLFNEFKIMKELTLNKKIITEKQHIELESKREFWKWIEINCEKGYCSISKPIFNENYDLAYIVIFRRLFDFDSSGEILIYEFKNGKWKEKEQIERWIS
;
A
#
# COMPACT_ATOMS: atom_id res chain seq x y z
N MET A 1 6.67 18.06 -54.45
CA MET A 1 5.79 17.77 -53.28
C MET A 1 6.06 16.42 -52.58
N ARG A 2 6.76 15.43 -53.18
CA ARG A 2 7.08 14.15 -52.51
C ARG A 2 8.08 14.28 -51.34
N LYS A 3 9.10 15.15 -51.49
CA LYS A 3 10.14 15.36 -50.48
C LYS A 3 9.62 16.01 -49.19
N THR A 4 8.74 17.01 -49.29
CA THR A 4 8.13 17.69 -48.12
C THR A 4 7.25 16.76 -47.29
N LYS A 5 6.48 15.85 -47.92
CA LYS A 5 5.71 14.82 -47.20
C LYS A 5 6.60 13.83 -46.43
N SER A 6 7.79 13.51 -46.96
CA SER A 6 8.75 12.61 -46.31
C SER A 6 9.38 13.20 -45.04
N TYR A 7 9.67 14.51 -45.03
CA TYR A 7 10.23 15.20 -43.86
C TYR A 7 9.20 15.36 -42.73
N ILE A 8 7.93 15.60 -43.07
CA ILE A 8 6.83 15.66 -42.09
C ILE A 8 6.65 14.30 -41.40
N LEU A 9 6.72 13.19 -42.17
CA LEU A 9 6.63 11.85 -41.62
C LEU A 9 7.78 11.53 -40.66
N LEU A 10 9.00 11.94 -41.01
CA LEU A 10 10.20 11.76 -40.19
C LEU A 10 10.09 12.54 -38.86
N LEU A 11 9.56 13.77 -38.91
CA LEU A 11 9.31 14.60 -37.73
C LEU A 11 8.28 13.98 -36.78
N ILE A 12 7.19 13.40 -37.31
CA ILE A 12 6.18 12.69 -36.51
C ILE A 12 6.79 11.45 -35.85
N ILE A 13 7.67 10.72 -36.54
CA ILE A 13 8.35 9.53 -35.98
C ILE A 13 9.32 9.95 -34.86
N ILE A 14 10.10 11.03 -35.04
CA ILE A 14 11.01 11.52 -34.00
C ILE A 14 10.24 12.01 -32.77
N LEU A 15 9.14 12.76 -32.96
CA LEU A 15 8.30 13.24 -31.86
C LEU A 15 7.64 12.09 -31.09
N THR A 16 7.13 11.06 -31.78
CA THR A 16 6.53 9.89 -31.13
C THR A 16 7.55 9.01 -30.40
N PHE A 17 8.78 8.91 -30.89
CA PHE A 17 9.85 8.18 -30.19
C PHE A 17 10.42 8.96 -28.98
N SER A 18 10.47 10.29 -29.03
CA SER A 18 10.95 11.11 -27.90
C SER A 18 10.00 11.03 -26.70
N CYS A 19 8.69 11.16 -26.91
CA CYS A 19 7.67 11.03 -25.83
C CYS A 19 7.71 9.66 -25.12
N ARG A 20 8.13 8.60 -25.82
CA ARG A 20 8.10 7.23 -25.27
C ARG A 20 9.27 6.92 -24.33
N LYS A 21 10.38 7.68 -24.42
CA LYS A 21 11.55 7.51 -23.53
C LYS A 21 11.44 8.29 -22.24
N GLU A 22 10.93 9.52 -22.30
CA GLU A 22 10.69 10.35 -21.11
C GLU A 22 9.67 9.68 -20.18
N SER A 23 8.54 9.24 -20.73
CA SER A 23 7.48 8.55 -19.96
C SER A 23 7.98 7.31 -19.20
N LYS A 24 8.81 6.45 -19.82
CA LYS A 24 9.35 5.27 -19.12
C LYS A 24 10.30 5.62 -17.98
N THR A 25 11.10 6.67 -18.15
CA THR A 25 12.09 7.10 -17.16
C THR A 25 11.41 7.76 -15.96
N GLU A 26 10.40 8.58 -16.23
CA GLU A 26 9.57 9.25 -15.23
C GLU A 26 8.73 8.24 -14.42
N ILE A 27 8.11 7.26 -15.08
CA ILE A 27 7.41 6.16 -14.40
C ILE A 27 8.34 5.42 -13.44
N LYS A 28 9.56 5.09 -13.87
CA LYS A 28 10.53 4.40 -13.01
C LYS A 28 10.91 5.25 -11.80
N LYS A 29 11.18 6.55 -12.00
CA LYS A 29 11.50 7.49 -10.91
C LYS A 29 10.37 7.58 -9.89
N ASN A 30 9.11 7.58 -10.34
CA ASN A 30 7.95 7.61 -9.47
C ASN A 30 7.81 6.32 -8.64
N ILE A 31 8.10 5.16 -9.23
CA ILE A 31 8.11 3.87 -8.51
C ILE A 31 9.23 3.84 -7.45
N ASP A 32 10.42 4.32 -7.77
CA ASP A 32 11.54 4.36 -6.81
C ASP A 32 11.23 5.32 -5.63
N LEU A 33 10.61 6.47 -5.92
CA LEU A 33 10.15 7.42 -4.90
C LEU A 33 9.06 6.82 -4.01
N ASP A 34 8.09 6.14 -4.61
CA ASP A 34 7.01 5.46 -3.92
C ASP A 34 7.55 4.39 -2.96
N LEU A 35 8.48 3.55 -3.41
CA LEU A 35 9.10 2.52 -2.59
C LEU A 35 9.83 3.15 -1.38
N LYS A 36 10.59 4.22 -1.62
CA LYS A 36 11.29 4.96 -0.57
C LYS A 36 10.31 5.52 0.46
N LYS A 37 9.24 6.18 0.01
CA LYS A 37 8.23 6.78 0.90
C LYS A 37 7.39 5.75 1.64
N THR A 38 7.06 4.65 0.99
CA THR A 38 6.41 3.48 1.61
C THR A 38 7.27 2.92 2.74
N THR A 39 8.54 2.67 2.46
CA THR A 39 9.50 2.14 3.44
C THR A 39 9.62 3.08 4.64
N GLU A 40 9.78 4.38 4.39
CA GLU A 40 9.88 5.42 5.40
C GLU A 40 8.64 5.46 6.31
N LEU A 41 7.44 5.53 5.71
CA LEU A 41 6.19 5.64 6.44
C LEU A 41 5.85 4.36 7.22
N ILE A 42 5.90 3.18 6.57
CA ILE A 42 5.58 1.91 7.22
C ILE A 42 6.53 1.65 8.39
N SER A 43 7.84 1.89 8.21
CA SER A 43 8.81 1.70 9.29
C SER A 43 8.49 2.59 10.49
N GLN A 44 8.12 3.85 10.25
CA GLN A 44 7.72 4.76 11.32
C GLN A 44 6.43 4.28 12.01
N ILE A 45 5.40 3.92 11.25
CA ILE A 45 4.12 3.44 11.79
C ILE A 45 4.31 2.19 12.65
N LEU A 46 5.13 1.25 12.19
CA LEU A 46 5.41 0.03 12.95
C LEU A 46 6.05 0.33 14.30
N ILE A 47 6.90 1.35 14.38
CA ILE A 47 7.52 1.81 15.64
C ILE A 47 6.46 2.51 16.49
N ASP A 48 5.78 3.51 15.93
CA ASP A 48 4.86 4.40 16.65
C ASP A 48 3.61 3.65 17.18
N LYS A 49 3.15 2.63 16.45
CA LYS A 49 1.93 1.85 16.79
C LYS A 49 2.23 0.44 17.31
N ASN A 50 3.49 0.13 17.66
CA ASN A 50 3.87 -1.20 18.16
C ASN A 50 3.14 -1.59 19.46
N ASP A 51 2.63 -0.64 20.22
CA ASP A 51 1.89 -0.92 21.46
C ASP A 51 0.36 -0.86 21.31
N SER A 52 -0.14 -0.65 20.08
CA SER A 52 -1.58 -0.48 19.80
C SER A 52 -2.11 -1.47 18.74
N TYR A 53 -2.47 -0.98 17.55
CA TYR A 53 -3.01 -1.77 16.45
C TYR A 53 -2.01 -2.76 15.86
N LEU A 54 -0.71 -2.47 16.00
CA LEU A 54 0.38 -3.30 15.48
C LEU A 54 1.10 -4.08 16.60
N SER A 55 0.45 -4.27 17.74
CA SER A 55 1.04 -4.93 18.92
C SER A 55 1.17 -6.45 18.86
N SER A 56 0.65 -7.08 17.81
CA SER A 56 0.86 -8.51 17.61
C SER A 56 2.33 -8.83 17.30
N SER A 57 2.77 -10.03 17.71
CA SER A 57 4.07 -10.59 17.29
C SER A 57 4.08 -11.10 15.84
N CYS A 58 2.93 -11.17 15.19
CA CYS A 58 2.75 -11.60 13.80
C CYS A 58 2.15 -10.51 12.92
N ILE A 59 2.61 -10.47 11.67
CA ILE A 59 2.08 -9.60 10.63
C ILE A 59 1.74 -10.42 9.39
N SER A 60 0.57 -10.20 8.81
CA SER A 60 0.14 -10.87 7.60
C SER A 60 0.84 -10.25 6.39
N GLU A 61 1.40 -11.11 5.53
CA GLU A 61 1.81 -10.73 4.18
C GLU A 61 0.61 -10.35 3.31
N ASN A 62 -0.52 -11.03 3.57
CA ASN A 62 -1.68 -10.98 2.70
C ASN A 62 -2.63 -9.85 3.11
N GLN A 63 -3.13 -9.15 2.10
CA GLN A 63 -4.16 -8.13 2.19
C GLN A 63 -5.57 -8.71 2.31
N LYS A 64 -5.78 -10.04 2.30
CA LYS A 64 -7.11 -10.68 2.38
C LYS A 64 -8.01 -10.30 3.57
N ALA A 65 -7.51 -9.54 4.55
CA ALA A 65 -8.39 -8.82 5.47
C ALA A 65 -9.33 -7.82 4.75
N PHE A 66 -8.95 -7.43 3.53
CA PHE A 66 -9.63 -6.59 2.58
C PHE A 66 -10.08 -7.48 1.41
N THR A 67 -11.38 -7.67 1.27
CA THR A 67 -11.98 -8.41 0.16
C THR A 67 -11.85 -7.63 -1.16
N SER A 68 -12.14 -8.26 -2.30
CA SER A 68 -12.05 -7.58 -3.61
C SER A 68 -12.94 -6.34 -3.72
N SER A 69 -14.09 -6.33 -3.06
CA SER A 69 -14.96 -5.16 -2.95
C SER A 69 -14.36 -4.04 -2.11
N ASP A 70 -13.52 -4.37 -1.12
CA ASP A 70 -12.91 -3.39 -0.24
C ASP A 70 -11.78 -2.61 -0.95
N PHE A 71 -11.13 -3.20 -1.96
CA PHE A 71 -10.07 -2.52 -2.71
C PHE A 71 -10.56 -1.30 -3.49
N LEU A 72 -11.64 -1.46 -4.26
CA LEU A 72 -12.27 -0.34 -4.98
C LEU A 72 -12.73 0.73 -3.99
N TYR A 73 -13.31 0.31 -2.87
CA TYR A 73 -13.73 1.21 -1.80
C TYR A 73 -12.58 2.02 -1.19
N TYR A 74 -11.45 1.38 -0.88
CA TYR A 74 -10.28 2.08 -0.33
C TYR A 74 -9.60 2.98 -1.35
N GLY A 75 -9.51 2.56 -2.61
CA GLY A 75 -8.98 3.40 -3.69
C GLY A 75 -9.79 4.67 -3.88
N GLU A 76 -11.12 4.55 -4.00
CA GLU A 76 -12.02 5.70 -4.13
C GLU A 76 -11.98 6.63 -2.91
N LYS A 77 -11.96 6.06 -1.70
CA LYS A 77 -11.78 6.85 -0.47
C LYS A 77 -10.46 7.58 -0.47
N ALA A 78 -9.35 6.90 -0.78
CA ALA A 78 -8.03 7.52 -0.83
C ALA A 78 -8.02 8.67 -1.84
N ASN A 79 -8.60 8.49 -3.02
CA ASN A 79 -8.72 9.55 -4.01
C ASN A 79 -9.47 10.78 -3.45
N LYS A 80 -10.61 10.55 -2.77
CA LYS A 80 -11.41 11.60 -2.15
C LYS A 80 -10.63 12.39 -1.09
N TYR A 81 -9.91 11.72 -0.20
CA TYR A 81 -9.20 12.38 0.91
C TYR A 81 -7.86 12.99 0.50
N LEU A 82 -7.18 12.41 -0.49
CA LEU A 82 -5.89 12.89 -0.98
C LEU A 82 -6.01 13.89 -2.13
N ASN A 83 -7.21 14.02 -2.73
CA ASN A 83 -7.51 14.89 -3.86
C ASN A 83 -6.58 14.64 -5.05
N ILE A 84 -6.41 13.37 -5.42
CA ILE A 84 -5.56 12.96 -6.55
C ILE A 84 -6.28 13.33 -7.86
N LYS A 85 -5.67 14.18 -8.65
CA LYS A 85 -6.20 14.68 -9.93
C LYS A 85 -5.62 13.90 -11.12
N ASP A 86 -4.38 13.46 -11.02
CA ASP A 86 -3.76 12.68 -12.09
C ASP A 86 -4.27 11.23 -12.07
N SER A 87 -5.11 10.90 -13.06
CA SER A 87 -5.66 9.55 -13.23
C SER A 87 -4.60 8.46 -13.43
N LEU A 88 -3.44 8.79 -14.02
CA LEU A 88 -2.35 7.83 -14.22
C LEU A 88 -1.64 7.55 -12.90
N HIS A 89 -1.36 8.60 -12.12
CA HIS A 89 -0.84 8.47 -10.76
C HIS A 89 -1.80 7.64 -9.89
N PHE A 90 -3.09 7.97 -9.89
CA PHE A 90 -4.10 7.23 -9.12
C PHE A 90 -4.12 5.74 -9.47
N LYS A 91 -4.22 5.38 -10.77
CA LYS A 91 -4.21 3.98 -11.21
C LYS A 91 -2.91 3.26 -10.85
N THR A 92 -1.79 3.97 -10.86
CA THR A 92 -0.50 3.41 -10.45
C THR A 92 -0.49 3.12 -8.95
N GLN A 93 -0.96 4.05 -8.13
CA GLN A 93 -1.08 3.87 -6.69
C GLN A 93 -2.03 2.73 -6.32
N GLU A 94 -3.20 2.65 -6.96
CA GLU A 94 -4.18 1.59 -6.77
C GLU A 94 -3.60 0.21 -7.14
N LYS A 95 -2.91 0.12 -8.28
CA LYS A 95 -2.23 -1.13 -8.68
C LYS A 95 -1.20 -1.55 -7.64
N LEU A 96 -0.32 -0.63 -7.24
CA LEU A 96 0.70 -0.93 -6.24
C LEU A 96 0.07 -1.27 -4.89
N PHE A 97 -1.08 -0.68 -4.55
CA PHE A 97 -1.81 -0.99 -3.33
C PHE A 97 -2.23 -2.44 -3.35
N ASN A 98 -2.89 -2.89 -4.41
CA ASN A 98 -3.41 -4.24 -4.55
C ASN A 98 -2.31 -5.32 -4.65
N GLU A 99 -1.15 -4.98 -5.20
CA GLU A 99 -0.03 -5.92 -5.38
C GLU A 99 0.91 -5.97 -4.17
N PHE A 100 0.70 -5.12 -3.17
CA PHE A 100 1.63 -4.98 -2.06
C PHE A 100 1.63 -6.19 -1.12
N LYS A 101 2.85 -6.66 -0.84
CA LYS A 101 3.17 -7.68 0.16
C LYS A 101 4.19 -7.09 1.11
N ILE A 102 3.95 -7.21 2.41
CA ILE A 102 4.91 -6.71 3.39
C ILE A 102 6.21 -7.53 3.31
N MET A 103 7.33 -6.84 3.14
CA MET A 103 8.65 -7.48 3.05
C MET A 103 9.26 -7.62 4.44
N LYS A 104 10.18 -8.57 4.61
CA LYS A 104 10.80 -8.90 5.90
C LYS A 104 11.52 -7.72 6.55
N GLU A 105 12.06 -6.82 5.75
CA GLU A 105 12.74 -5.61 6.22
C GLU A 105 11.76 -4.62 6.88
N LEU A 106 10.47 -4.74 6.57
CA LEU A 106 9.39 -3.87 7.03
C LEU A 106 8.53 -4.54 8.11
N THR A 107 9.07 -5.40 8.98
CA THR A 107 8.26 -6.10 10.00
C THR A 107 8.68 -5.90 11.44
N LEU A 108 9.75 -5.14 11.72
CA LEU A 108 10.32 -5.01 13.07
C LEU A 108 10.51 -6.37 13.78
N ASN A 109 10.99 -7.38 13.05
CA ASN A 109 11.16 -8.77 13.53
C ASN A 109 9.86 -9.53 13.85
N LYS A 110 8.68 -9.01 13.50
CA LYS A 110 7.42 -9.75 13.58
C LYS A 110 7.46 -10.96 12.64
N LYS A 111 6.84 -12.05 13.07
CA LYS A 111 6.68 -13.27 12.25
C LYS A 111 5.71 -12.99 11.10
N ILE A 112 6.15 -13.24 9.88
CA ILE A 112 5.31 -13.05 8.70
C ILE A 112 4.42 -14.28 8.52
N ILE A 113 3.10 -14.05 8.48
CA ILE A 113 2.14 -15.06 8.03
C ILE A 113 2.03 -14.92 6.52
N THR A 114 2.68 -15.84 5.81
CA THR A 114 2.66 -15.83 4.34
C THR A 114 1.28 -16.23 3.81
N GLU A 115 0.97 -15.81 2.59
CA GLU A 115 -0.27 -16.22 1.91
C GLU A 115 -0.40 -17.75 1.81
N LYS A 116 0.70 -18.43 1.49
CA LYS A 116 0.75 -19.90 1.41
C LYS A 116 0.39 -20.53 2.76
N GLN A 117 0.98 -20.02 3.84
CA GLN A 117 0.74 -20.52 5.18
C GLN A 117 -0.72 -20.30 5.61
N HIS A 118 -1.29 -19.14 5.30
CA HIS A 118 -2.70 -18.85 5.58
C HIS A 118 -3.62 -19.87 4.90
N ILE A 119 -3.46 -20.07 3.58
CA ILE A 119 -4.27 -21.01 2.78
C ILE A 119 -4.13 -22.44 3.32
N GLU A 120 -2.91 -22.88 3.63
CA GLU A 120 -2.65 -24.21 4.15
C GLU A 120 -3.36 -24.44 5.49
N LEU A 121 -3.24 -23.49 6.42
CA LEU A 121 -3.83 -23.60 7.75
C LEU A 121 -5.37 -23.50 7.74
N GLU A 122 -5.94 -22.65 6.88
CA GLU A 122 -7.39 -22.55 6.69
C GLU A 122 -7.97 -23.85 6.13
N SER A 123 -7.31 -24.45 5.14
CA SER A 123 -7.76 -25.71 4.52
C SER A 123 -7.84 -26.87 5.53
N LYS A 124 -7.00 -26.84 6.56
CA LYS A 124 -6.96 -27.83 7.65
C LYS A 124 -7.87 -27.48 8.82
N ARG A 125 -8.54 -26.31 8.80
CA ARG A 125 -9.29 -25.74 9.93
C ARG A 125 -8.45 -25.57 11.20
N GLU A 126 -7.15 -25.37 11.04
CA GLU A 126 -6.19 -25.22 12.14
C GLU A 126 -5.67 -23.79 12.29
N PHE A 127 -6.08 -22.88 11.40
CA PHE A 127 -5.60 -21.50 11.39
C PHE A 127 -5.70 -20.82 12.74
N TRP A 128 -6.87 -20.83 13.39
CA TRP A 128 -7.04 -20.15 14.68
C TRP A 128 -6.21 -20.77 15.80
N LYS A 129 -6.20 -22.09 15.89
CA LYS A 129 -5.34 -22.80 16.86
C LYS A 129 -3.87 -22.46 16.64
N TRP A 130 -3.44 -22.37 15.38
CA TRP A 130 -2.07 -22.01 15.06
C TRP A 130 -1.77 -20.56 15.45
N ILE A 131 -2.66 -19.61 15.17
CA ILE A 131 -2.54 -18.20 15.58
C ILE A 131 -2.43 -18.09 17.10
N GLU A 132 -3.31 -18.75 17.85
CA GLU A 132 -3.28 -18.76 19.31
C GLU A 132 -1.95 -19.22 19.90
N ILE A 133 -1.32 -20.22 19.28
CA ILE A 133 -0.03 -20.78 19.72
C ILE A 133 1.16 -19.92 19.27
N ASN A 134 1.10 -19.31 18.08
CA ASN A 134 2.27 -18.76 17.41
C ASN A 134 2.34 -17.23 17.37
N CYS A 135 1.22 -16.56 17.62
CA CYS A 135 1.07 -15.14 17.40
C CYS A 135 0.44 -14.48 18.63
N GLU A 136 1.30 -13.88 19.46
CA GLU A 136 0.86 -13.14 20.63
C GLU A 136 -0.05 -12.00 20.18
N LYS A 137 -1.23 -11.90 20.80
CA LYS A 137 -2.28 -10.92 20.43
C LYS A 137 -2.75 -11.05 18.97
N GLY A 138 -2.91 -12.29 18.49
CA GLY A 138 -3.45 -12.55 17.16
C GLY A 138 -2.50 -12.09 16.06
N TYR A 139 -2.96 -11.47 14.97
CA TYR A 139 -2.09 -10.91 13.92
C TYR A 139 -2.54 -9.54 13.45
N CYS A 140 -1.62 -8.75 12.89
CA CYS A 140 -1.95 -7.47 12.27
C CYS A 140 -1.65 -7.46 10.76
N SER A 141 -2.16 -6.46 10.06
CA SER A 141 -1.79 -6.13 8.69
C SER A 141 -1.78 -4.62 8.48
N ILE A 142 -0.97 -4.19 7.52
CA ILE A 142 -0.82 -2.79 7.13
C ILE A 142 -0.83 -2.75 5.61
N SER A 143 -1.62 -1.85 5.04
CA SER A 143 -1.67 -1.68 3.59
C SER A 143 -0.43 -0.95 3.09
N LYS A 144 -0.18 -1.02 1.78
CA LYS A 144 0.63 0.01 1.13
C LYS A 144 -0.04 1.37 1.36
N PRO A 145 0.71 2.43 1.67
CA PRO A 145 0.16 3.77 1.66
C PRO A 145 -0.18 4.20 0.22
N ILE A 146 -1.33 4.82 -0.01
CA ILE A 146 -1.63 5.51 -1.27
C ILE A 146 -1.15 6.96 -1.11
N PHE A 147 -0.31 7.45 -2.00
CA PHE A 147 0.21 8.81 -1.95
C PHE A 147 -0.54 9.76 -2.88
N ASN A 148 -0.61 11.04 -2.52
CA ASN A 148 -0.91 12.08 -3.50
C ASN A 148 0.28 12.33 -4.44
N GLU A 149 0.09 13.16 -5.46
CA GLU A 149 1.09 13.42 -6.51
C GLU A 149 2.40 14.01 -5.95
N ASN A 150 2.30 14.76 -4.85
CA ASN A 150 3.46 15.39 -4.20
C ASN A 150 4.18 14.46 -3.22
N TYR A 151 3.63 13.28 -2.93
CA TYR A 151 4.11 12.37 -1.88
C TYR A 151 4.27 13.03 -0.51
N ASP A 152 3.41 14.02 -0.21
CA ASP A 152 3.35 14.72 1.07
C ASP A 152 2.11 14.36 1.90
N LEU A 153 1.16 13.65 1.30
CA LEU A 153 0.02 13.03 1.98
C LEU A 153 -0.04 11.55 1.64
N ALA A 154 -0.43 10.74 2.62
CA ALA A 154 -0.57 9.30 2.47
C ALA A 154 -1.84 8.79 3.15
N TYR A 155 -2.59 7.94 2.46
CA TYR A 155 -3.72 7.20 3.01
C TYR A 155 -3.27 5.78 3.34
N ILE A 156 -3.53 5.30 4.55
CA ILE A 156 -3.13 3.97 4.99
C ILE A 156 -4.23 3.27 5.76
N VAL A 157 -4.31 1.95 5.59
CA VAL A 157 -5.24 1.09 6.30
C VAL A 157 -4.45 0.15 7.20
N ILE A 158 -4.83 0.07 8.47
CA ILE A 158 -4.25 -0.83 9.45
C ILE A 158 -5.36 -1.71 9.99
N PHE A 159 -5.08 -3.01 10.09
CA PHE A 159 -6.02 -3.98 10.60
C PHE A 159 -5.35 -4.87 11.64
N ARG A 160 -6.14 -5.28 12.61
CA ARG A 160 -5.74 -6.17 13.70
C ARG A 160 -6.82 -7.21 13.90
N ARG A 161 -6.41 -8.46 14.02
CA ARG A 161 -7.29 -9.57 14.35
C ARG A 161 -6.80 -10.27 15.61
N LEU A 162 -7.53 -10.08 16.68
CA LEU A 162 -7.38 -10.74 17.98
C LEU A 162 -8.12 -12.09 17.91
N PHE A 163 -7.46 -13.07 17.29
CA PHE A 163 -7.98 -14.44 17.14
C PHE A 163 -9.27 -14.50 16.29
N ASP A 164 -10.08 -15.52 16.54
CA ASP A 164 -11.26 -15.92 15.76
C ASP A 164 -12.27 -14.77 15.56
N PHE A 165 -12.69 -14.14 16.68
CA PHE A 165 -13.91 -13.33 16.73
C PHE A 165 -13.71 -11.83 16.92
N ASP A 166 -12.48 -11.37 17.21
CA ASP A 166 -12.24 -9.95 17.52
C ASP A 166 -11.36 -9.36 16.44
N SER A 167 -11.94 -8.47 15.64
CA SER A 167 -11.23 -7.75 14.59
C SER A 167 -11.44 -6.26 14.73
N SER A 168 -10.41 -5.49 14.39
CA SER A 168 -10.46 -4.04 14.47
C SER A 168 -9.55 -3.43 13.42
N GLY A 169 -9.86 -2.21 13.01
CA GLY A 169 -9.01 -1.51 12.07
C GLY A 169 -9.18 -0.01 12.15
N GLU A 170 -8.28 0.68 11.46
CA GLU A 170 -8.27 2.11 11.32
C GLU A 170 -7.82 2.51 9.91
N ILE A 171 -8.38 3.63 9.44
CA ILE A 171 -7.93 4.33 8.24
C ILE A 171 -7.37 5.68 8.69
N LEU A 172 -6.16 5.98 8.23
CA LEU A 172 -5.42 7.15 8.65
C LEU A 172 -4.91 7.94 7.43
N ILE A 173 -4.86 9.26 7.57
CA ILE A 173 -4.10 10.14 6.71
C ILE A 173 -2.83 10.56 7.44
N TYR A 174 -1.69 10.38 6.78
CA TYR A 174 -0.40 10.91 7.22
C TYR A 174 0.01 12.08 6.35
N GLU A 175 0.73 13.02 6.94
CA GLU A 175 1.30 14.19 6.27
C GLU A 175 2.81 14.26 6.51
N PHE A 176 3.57 14.46 5.44
CA PHE A 176 5.01 14.62 5.49
C PHE A 176 5.36 16.10 5.70
N LYS A 177 5.75 16.45 6.93
CA LYS A 177 6.14 17.81 7.31
C LYS A 177 7.43 17.80 8.11
N ASN A 178 8.32 18.72 7.78
CA ASN A 178 9.61 18.89 8.46
C ASN A 178 10.45 17.60 8.50
N GLY A 179 10.45 16.84 7.41
CA GLY A 179 11.25 15.62 7.27
C GLY A 179 10.73 14.39 8.01
N LYS A 180 9.49 14.42 8.52
CA LYS A 180 8.86 13.28 9.21
C LYS A 180 7.40 13.12 8.80
N TRP A 181 6.89 11.90 8.87
CA TRP A 181 5.46 11.64 8.73
C TRP A 181 4.76 11.90 10.06
N LYS A 182 3.58 12.52 10.01
CA LYS A 182 2.72 12.74 11.18
C LYS A 182 1.31 12.33 10.84
N GLU A 183 0.64 11.66 11.78
CA GLU A 183 -0.79 11.40 11.66
C GLU A 183 -1.51 12.76 11.59
N LYS A 184 -2.24 12.98 10.50
CA LYS A 184 -3.00 14.20 10.24
C LYS A 184 -4.46 14.02 10.62
N GLU A 185 -5.04 12.87 10.28
CA GLU A 185 -6.47 12.61 10.44
C GLU A 185 -6.73 11.10 10.57
N GLN A 186 -7.64 10.72 11.47
CA GLN A 186 -8.20 9.37 11.53
C GLN A 186 -9.58 9.39 10.85
N ILE A 187 -9.67 8.77 9.67
CA ILE A 187 -10.87 8.78 8.83
C ILE A 187 -11.95 7.86 9.39
N GLU A 188 -11.53 6.67 9.82
CA GLU A 188 -12.43 5.62 10.24
C GLU A 188 -11.74 4.71 11.25
N ARG A 189 -12.52 4.21 12.20
CA ARG A 189 -12.11 3.21 13.17
C ARG A 189 -13.26 2.24 13.38
N TRP A 190 -12.98 0.95 13.35
CA TRP A 190 -14.00 -0.08 13.54
C TRP A 190 -13.51 -1.21 14.43
N ILE A 191 -14.48 -1.88 15.05
CA ILE A 191 -14.35 -3.12 15.83
C ILE A 191 -15.51 -4.01 15.37
N SER A 192 -15.24 -5.26 15.07
CA SER A 192 -16.21 -6.28 14.64
C SER A 192 -15.96 -7.60 15.33
#